data_AF-A0A935LVF6-F1
#
_entry.id   AF-A0A935LVF6-F1
#
_cell.length_a   1.000
_cell.length_b   1.000
_cell.length_c   1.000
_cell.angle_alpha   90.00
_cell.angle_beta   90.00
_cell.angle_gamma   90.00
#
_symmetry.space_group_name_H-M   'P 1'
#
loop_
_entity.id
_entity.type
_entity.pdbx_description
1 polymer ?
#
loop_
_entity_poly.entity_id
_entity_poly.type
_entity_poly.pdbx_seq_one_letter_code
_entity_poly.pdbx_strand_id
1 'polypeptide(L)' 'MNTTFARILYSGFLLFTVYHIFIAHDVMTAASNLGIALIFDPFDQAVTWNNRPMWQRAWLIVHLIVMFSLFGYAIFQS' A
#
# COMPACT_ATOMS: atom_id res chain seq x y z
N MET A 1 -8.79 10.88 9.28
CA MET A 1 -9.56 9.61 9.31
C MET A 1 -9.31 8.89 10.64
N ASN A 2 -10.23 8.05 11.12
CA ASN A 2 -9.96 7.22 12.31
C ASN A 2 -8.80 6.25 12.02
N THR A 3 -7.74 6.29 12.83
CA THR A 3 -6.51 5.52 12.61
C THR A 3 -6.72 4.01 12.70
N THR A 4 -7.61 3.54 13.58
CA THR A 4 -7.97 2.12 13.69
C THR A 4 -8.66 1.65 12.42
N PHE A 5 -9.60 2.45 11.89
CA PHE A 5 -10.28 2.12 10.64
C PHE A 5 -9.31 2.07 9.45
N ALA A 6 -8.42 3.07 9.35
CA ALA A 6 -7.38 3.11 8.34
C ALA A 6 -6.48 1.86 8.37
N ARG A 7 -6.04 1.44 9.57
CA ARG A 7 -5.21 0.24 9.77
C ARG A 7 -5.91 -1.04 9.34
N ILE A 8 -7.21 -1.17 9.64
CA ILE A 8 -8.00 -2.34 9.23
C ILE A 8 -8.04 -2.41 7.70
N LEU A 9 -8.37 -1.30 7.03
CA LEU A 9 -8.41 -1.26 5.57
C LEU A 9 -7.04 -1.49 4.94
N TYR A 10 -6.01 -0.82 5.45
CA TYR A 10 -4.62 -1.01 5.01
C TYR A 10 -4.23 -2.48 5.05
N SER A 11 -4.47 -3.14 6.20
CA SER A 11 -4.11 -4.55 6.40
C SER A 11 -4.96 -5.46 5.50
N GLY A 12 -6.24 -5.16 5.33
CA GLY A 12 -7.13 -5.89 4.43
C GLY A 12 -6.66 -5.84 2.98
N PHE A 13 -6.34 -4.65 2.47
CA PHE A 13 -5.81 -4.50 1.12
C PHE A 13 -4.43 -5.15 0.95
N LEU A 14 -3.58 -5.11 1.98
CA LEU A 14 -2.29 -5.81 1.96
C LEU A 14 -2.49 -7.34 1.84
N LEU A 15 -3.45 -7.90 2.59
CA LEU A 15 -3.81 -9.32 2.47
C LEU A 15 -4.38 -9.65 1.09
N PHE A 16 -5.21 -8.77 0.52
CA PHE A 16 -5.70 -8.94 -0.85
C PHE A 16 -4.59 -8.86 -1.89
N THR A 17 -3.60 -7.98 -1.72
CA THR A 17 -2.40 -7.96 -2.58
C THR A 17 -1.69 -9.30 -2.55
N VAL A 18 -1.46 -9.88 -1.36
CA VAL A 18 -0.82 -11.21 -1.22
C VAL A 18 -1.66 -12.28 -1.92
N TYR A 19 -2.98 -12.29 -1.72
CA TYR A 19 -3.88 -13.21 -2.42
C TYR A 19 -3.78 -13.07 -3.94
N HIS A 20 -3.81 -11.85 -4.47
CA HIS A 20 -3.79 -11.63 -5.91
C HIS A 20 -2.43 -11.99 -6.55
N ILE A 21 -1.31 -11.76 -5.86
CA ILE A 21 0.01 -12.15 -6.38
C ILE A 21 0.18 -13.66 -6.39
N PHE A 22 -0.11 -14.34 -5.28
CA PHE A 22 0.27 -15.75 -5.10
C PHE A 22 -0.81 -16.75 -5.52
N ILE A 23 -2.09 -16.38 -5.44
CA ILE A 23 -3.21 -17.29 -5.72
C ILE A 23 -3.87 -16.93 -7.04
N ALA A 24 -4.22 -15.66 -7.25
CA ALA A 24 -4.89 -15.24 -8.48
C ALA A 24 -3.92 -15.02 -9.66
N HIS A 25 -2.61 -14.89 -9.37
CA HIS A 25 -1.59 -14.49 -10.34
C HIS A 25 -1.91 -13.21 -11.12
N ASP A 26 -2.65 -12.29 -10.50
CA ASP A 26 -3.08 -11.02 -11.06
C ASP A 26 -2.28 -9.87 -10.43
N VAL A 27 -1.19 -9.52 -11.10
CA VAL A 27 -0.26 -8.48 -10.66
C VAL A 27 -0.89 -7.09 -10.76
N MET A 28 -1.75 -6.83 -11.77
CA MET A 28 -2.36 -5.52 -11.98
C MET A 28 -3.33 -5.19 -10.84
N THR A 29 -4.20 -6.13 -10.47
CA THR A 29 -5.10 -5.95 -9.32
C THR A 29 -4.31 -5.90 -8.02
N ALA A 30 -3.24 -6.67 -7.86
CA ALA A 30 -2.37 -6.58 -6.69
C ALA A 30 -1.73 -5.20 -6.52
N ALA A 31 -1.23 -4.60 -7.60
CA ALA A 31 -0.66 -3.25 -7.60
C ALA A 31 -1.72 -2.19 -7.29
N SER A 32 -2.92 -2.36 -7.85
CA SER A 32 -4.07 -1.49 -7.54
C SER A 32 -4.44 -1.54 -6.06
N ASN A 33 -4.46 -2.74 -5.46
CA ASN A 33 -4.71 -2.92 -4.02
C ASN A 33 -3.66 -2.24 -3.15
N LEU A 34 -2.37 -2.27 -3.53
CA LEU A 34 -1.32 -1.51 -2.81
C LEU A 34 -1.54 -0.01 -2.91
N GLY A 35 -1.97 0.49 -4.08
CA GLY A 35 -2.32 1.90 -4.24
C GLY A 35 -3.47 2.33 -3.33
N ILE A 36 -4.52 1.50 -3.23
CA ILE A 36 -5.64 1.74 -2.31
C ILE A 36 -5.18 1.66 -0.85
N ALA A 37 -4.33 0.69 -0.50
CA ALA A 37 -3.76 0.57 0.85
C ALA A 37 -3.03 1.86 1.25
N LEU A 38 -2.21 2.44 0.35
CA LEU A 38 -1.52 3.71 0.58
C LEU A 38 -2.45 4.88 0.90
N ILE A 39 -3.63 4.96 0.26
CA ILE A 39 -4.66 5.97 0.56
C ILE A 39 -5.14 5.82 2.01
N PHE A 40 -5.28 4.57 2.47
CA PHE A 40 -5.62 4.24 3.85
C PHE A 40 -4.38 4.18 4.75
N ASP A 41 -3.55 5.22 4.72
CA ASP A 41 -2.36 5.37 5.58
C ASP A 41 -2.62 4.88 7.03
N PRO A 42 -1.92 3.82 7.50
CA PRO A 42 -2.17 3.20 8.79
C PRO A 42 -1.66 4.03 9.98
N PHE A 43 -0.96 5.14 9.72
CA PHE A 43 -0.41 6.01 10.74
C PHE A 43 -1.35 7.16 11.09
N ASP A 44 -0.97 7.93 12.11
CA ASP A 44 -1.77 9.06 12.55
C ASP A 44 -1.71 10.21 11.54
N GLN A 45 -2.85 10.47 10.91
CA GLN A 45 -3.03 11.54 9.93
C GLN A 45 -3.07 12.94 10.56
N ALA A 46 -3.24 13.06 11.89
CA ALA A 46 -3.14 14.34 12.57
C ALA A 46 -1.69 14.86 12.62
N VAL A 47 -0.71 13.97 12.51
CA VAL A 47 0.71 14.33 12.47
C VAL A 47 1.11 14.72 11.05
N THR A 48 1.51 15.98 10.87
CA THR A 48 2.02 16.49 9.60
C THR A 48 3.26 15.73 9.15
N TRP A 49 3.47 15.62 7.84
CA TRP A 49 4.56 14.82 7.27
C TRP A 49 5.94 15.07 7.89
N ASN A 50 6.31 16.34 8.10
CA ASN A 50 7.61 16.72 8.65
C ASN A 50 7.81 16.30 10.12
N ASN A 51 6.72 16.19 10.87
CA ASN A 51 6.73 15.78 12.27
C ASN A 51 6.62 14.26 12.45
N ARG A 52 6.43 13.50 11.37
CA ARG A 52 6.35 12.05 11.44
C ARG A 52 7.73 11.44 11.75
N PRO A 53 7.76 10.39 12.58
CA PRO A 53 8.97 9.58 12.76
C PRO A 53 9.54 9.15 11.40
N MET A 54 10.87 9.14 11.28
CA MET A 54 11.56 8.83 10.03
C MET A 54 11.18 7.44 9.48
N TRP A 55 10.97 6.45 10.35
CA TRP A 55 10.59 5.10 9.96
C TRP A 55 9.19 5.01 9.32
N GLN A 56 8.22 5.84 9.74
CA GLN A 56 6.88 5.86 9.13
C GLN A 56 6.94 6.41 7.71
N ARG A 57 7.71 7.49 7.52
CA ARG A 57 7.94 8.08 6.21
C ARG A 57 8.67 7.10 5.29
N ALA A 58 9.73 6.46 5.79
CA ALA A 58 10.48 5.45 5.05
C ALA A 58 9.56 4.28 4.63
N TRP A 59 8.70 3.79 5.52
CA TRP A 59 7.73 2.74 5.20
C TRP A 59 6.79 3.13 4.07
N LEU A 60 6.19 4.33 4.12
CA LEU A 60 5.27 4.81 3.08
C LEU A 60 5.98 4.98 1.73
N ILE A 61 7.23 5.46 1.72
CA ILE A 61 8.03 5.59 0.50
C ILE A 61 8.38 4.21 -0.08
N VAL A 62 8.84 3.27 0.77
CA VAL A 62 9.14 1.90 0.32
C VAL A 62 7.90 1.23 -0.25
N HIS A 63 6.75 1.36 0.43
CA HIS A 63 5.48 0.84 -0.06
C HIS A 63 5.12 1.44 -1.43
N LEU A 64 5.27 2.75 -1.59
CA LEU A 64 5.03 3.44 -2.87
C LEU A 64 5.94 2.92 -3.99
N ILE A 65 7.22 2.71 -3.71
CA ILE A 65 8.17 2.14 -4.68
C ILE A 65 7.76 0.71 -5.06
N VAL A 66 7.37 -0.13 -4.09
CA VAL A 66 6.90 -1.50 -4.34
C VAL A 66 5.64 -1.48 -5.21
N MET A 67 4.68 -0.60 -4.91
CA MET A 67 3.46 -0.43 -5.68
C MET A 67 3.77 -0.05 -7.14
N PHE A 68 4.60 0.98 -7.37
CA PHE A 68 4.97 1.39 -8.73
C PHE A 68 5.78 0.34 -9.47
N SER A 69 6.63 -0.42 -8.76
CA SER A 69 7.43 -1.49 -9.35
C SER A 69 6.53 -2.63 -9.84
N LEU A 70 5.54 -3.04 -9.02
CA LEU A 70 4.54 -4.05 -9.41
C LEU A 70 3.63 -3.55 -10.53
N PHE A 71 3.22 -2.28 -10.48
CA PHE A 71 2.41 -1.67 -11.54
C PHE A 71 3.17 -1.62 -12.87
N GLY A 72 4.43 -1.17 -12.86
CA GLY A 72 5.29 -1.18 -14.03
C GLY A 72 5.47 -2.59 -14.59
N TYR A 73 5.79 -3.57 -13.72
CA TYR A 73 5.89 -4.97 -14.12
C TYR A 73 4.60 -5.50 -14.76
N ALA A 74 3.44 -5.19 -14.17
CA ALA A 74 2.14 -5.59 -14.72
C ALA A 74 1.87 -4.99 -16.11
N ILE A 75 2.24 -3.73 -16.35
CA ILE A 75 2.11 -3.08 -17.66
C ILE A 75 3.02 -3.73 -18.71
N PHE A 76 4.25 -4.09 -18.35
CA PHE A 76 5.17 -4.73 -19.31
C PHE A 76 4.82 -6.20 -19.57
N GLN A 77 4.08 -6.85 -18.67
CA GLN A 77 3.65 -8.24 -18.79
C GLN A 77 2.32 -8.39 -19.55
N SER A 78 1.47 -7.35 -19.58
CA SER A 78 0.17 -7.32 -20.28
C SER A 78 0.29 -7.10 -21.78
#